data_AF-M5RSM4-F1
#
_entry.id   AF-M5RSM4-F1
#
_cell.length_a   1.000
_cell.length_b   1.000
_cell.length_c   1.000
_cell.angle_alpha   90.00
_cell.angle_beta   90.00
_cell.angle_gamma   90.00
#
_symmetry.space_group_name_H-M   'P 1'
#
loop_
_entity.id
_entity.type
_entity.pdbx_description
1 polymer ?
#
loop_
_entity_poly.entity_id
_entity_poly.type
_entity_poly.pdbx_seq_one_letter_code
_entity_poly.pdbx_strand_id
1 'polypeptide(L)' 'MVPGVGFDARGGRTGHGKGYYDKLLENAKPETPFVALAFECQMFDEIPMQGHDIFMDKVVTEKRVYEGIGRNGIGRQATA' A
#
# COMPACT_ATOMS: atom_id res chain seq x y z
N MET A 1 -5.12 6.37 7.35
CA MET A 1 -5.42 6.63 5.93
C MET A 1 -4.15 7.15 5.28
N VAL A 2 -3.74 6.59 4.15
CA VAL A 2 -2.49 6.93 3.47
C VAL A 2 -2.77 7.42 2.04
N PRO A 3 -2.34 8.63 1.66
CA PRO A 3 -2.53 9.13 0.30
C PRO A 3 -1.42 8.66 -0.65
N GLY A 4 -1.71 8.73 -1.95
CA GLY A 4 -0.80 8.36 -3.04
C GLY A 4 -1.29 8.91 -4.37
N VAL A 5 -0.39 8.92 -5.37
CA VAL A 5 -0.73 9.32 -6.75
C VAL A 5 -1.10 8.11 -7.61
N GLY A 6 -0.61 6.92 -7.26
CA GLY A 6 -0.94 5.66 -7.91
C GLY A 6 -0.78 4.47 -6.96
N PHE A 7 -1.54 3.41 -7.23
CA PHE A 7 -1.61 2.20 -6.42
C PHE A 7 -1.69 0.95 -7.29
N ASP A 8 -1.36 -0.21 -6.74
CA ASP A 8 -1.64 -1.52 -7.35
C ASP A 8 -2.46 -2.43 -6.42
N ALA A 9 -2.95 -3.54 -6.97
CA ALA A 9 -3.79 -4.50 -6.24
C ALA A 9 -3.07 -5.21 -5.08
N ARG A 10 -1.73 -5.20 -5.04
CA ARG A 10 -0.94 -5.75 -3.93
C ARG A 10 -0.82 -4.74 -2.78
N GLY A 11 -1.33 -3.52 -2.95
CA GLY A 11 -1.17 -2.42 -2.01
C GLY A 11 0.11 -1.62 -2.25
N GLY A 12 0.78 -1.81 -3.38
CA GLY A 12 1.88 -0.96 -3.81
C GLY A 12 1.39 0.47 -3.96
N ARG A 13 2.25 1.44 -3.63
CA ARG A 13 1.89 2.86 -3.59
C ARG A 13 3.04 3.70 -4.07
N THR A 14 2.75 4.63 -4.98
CA THR A 14 3.67 5.71 -5.33
C THR A 14 3.12 7.05 -4.85
N GLY A 15 3.99 7.86 -4.26
CA GLY A 15 3.70 9.24 -3.87
C GLY A 15 4.39 10.23 -4.81
N HIS A 16 4.62 11.46 -4.35
CA HIS A 16 5.32 12.49 -5.14
C HIS A 16 6.86 12.34 -5.12
N GLY A 17 7.39 11.15 -4.84
CA GLY A 17 8.83 10.84 -4.92
C GLY A 17 9.72 11.37 -3.79
N LYS A 18 9.16 11.83 -2.66
CA LYS A 18 9.93 12.40 -1.54
C LYS A 18 10.10 11.51 -0.30
N GLY A 19 9.52 10.30 -0.29
CA GLY A 19 9.68 9.33 0.81
C GLY A 19 9.14 9.77 2.19
N TYR A 20 8.30 10.82 2.26
CA TYR A 20 7.80 11.35 3.54
C TYR A 20 6.93 10.36 4.30
N TYR A 21 6.08 9.64 3.57
CA TYR A 21 5.14 8.72 4.18
C TYR A 21 5.81 7.41 4.60
N ASP A 22 6.86 6.96 3.92
CA ASP A 22 7.50 5.68 4.25
C ASP A 22 8.15 5.79 5.64
N LYS A 23 8.86 6.89 5.92
CA LYS A 23 9.38 7.22 7.25
C LYS A 23 8.28 7.35 8.32
N LEU A 24 7.12 7.89 7.97
CA LEU A 24 6.00 8.03 8.91
C LEU A 24 5.40 6.66 9.25
N LEU A 25 5.21 5.82 8.22
CA LEU A 25 4.56 4.52 8.33
C LEU A 25 5.46 3.50 9.05
N GLU A 26 6.77 3.56 8.87
CA GLU A 26 7.74 2.76 9.64
C GLU A 26 7.57 2.92 11.17
N ASN A 27 7.18 4.11 11.63
CA ASN A 27 7.02 4.41 13.04
C ASN A 27 5.60 4.16 13.58
N ALA A 28 4.68 3.69 12.75
CA ALA A 28 3.34 3.36 13.20
C ALA A 28 3.35 2.09 14.06
N LYS A 29 2.38 1.98 15.00
CA LYS A 29 2.26 0.79 15.83
C LYS A 29 2.03 -0.46 14.98
N PRO A 30 2.51 -1.64 15.41
CA PRO A 30 2.43 -2.84 14.59
C PRO A 30 1.02 -3.26 14.11
N GLU A 31 0.00 -2.89 14.86
CA GLU A 31 -1.38 -3.26 14.61
C GLU A 31 -2.14 -2.20 13.81
N THR A 32 -1.46 -1.09 13.44
CA THR A 32 -2.09 0.03 12.73
C THR A 32 -2.36 -0.36 11.27
N PRO A 33 -3.61 -0.37 10.80
CA PRO A 33 -3.91 -0.67 9.42
C PRO A 33 -3.59 0.51 8.50
N PHE A 34 -2.94 0.22 7.39
CA PHE A 34 -2.64 1.16 6.32
C PHE A 34 -3.65 1.00 5.20
N VAL A 35 -4.63 1.92 5.19
CA VAL A 35 -5.69 1.96 4.19
C VAL A 35 -5.51 3.19 3.31
N ALA A 36 -5.49 3.00 1.99
CA ALA A 36 -5.49 4.05 0.99
C ALA A 36 -6.88 4.25 0.41
N LEU A 37 -7.19 5.51 0.08
CA LEU A 37 -8.32 5.87 -0.78
C LEU A 37 -7.75 6.27 -2.14
N ALA A 38 -8.31 5.71 -3.21
CA ALA A 38 -7.87 5.95 -4.57
C ALA A 38 -9.07 5.97 -5.51
N PHE A 39 -8.94 6.61 -6.67
CA PHE A 39 -9.86 6.33 -7.79
C PHE A 39 -9.38 5.11 -8.56
N GLU A 40 -10.27 4.41 -9.27
CA GLU A 40 -9.86 3.31 -10.15
C GLU A 40 -8.88 3.76 -11.24
N CYS A 41 -8.93 5.02 -11.69
CA CYS A 41 -7.94 5.57 -12.64
C CYS A 41 -6.53 5.73 -12.05
N GLN A 42 -6.39 5.61 -10.73
CA GLN A 42 -5.10 5.60 -10.04
C GLN A 42 -4.61 4.17 -9.75
N MET A 43 -5.35 3.15 -10.19
CA MET A 43 -4.93 1.75 -10.10
C MET A 43 -4.11 1.38 -11.34
N PHE A 44 -2.97 0.76 -11.12
CA PHE A 44 -2.05 0.27 -12.13
C PHE A 44 -1.84 -1.25 -11.95
N ASP A 45 -1.38 -1.92 -13.01
CA ASP A 45 -1.08 -3.36 -12.94
C ASP A 45 0.01 -3.66 -11.91
N GLU A 46 1.03 -2.81 -11.86
CA GLU A 46 2.15 -2.92 -10.94
C GLU A 46 2.76 -1.55 -10.64
N ILE A 47 2.93 -1.24 -9.34
CA ILE A 47 3.79 -0.16 -8.89
C ILE A 47 5.17 -0.73 -8.54
N PRO A 48 6.27 -0.20 -9.10
CA PRO A 48 7.61 -0.57 -8.66
C PRO A 48 7.83 -0.18 -7.20
N MET A 49 8.17 -1.17 -6.37
CA MET A 49 8.41 -1.01 -4.94
C MET A 49 9.87 -1.33 -4.61
N GLN A 50 10.46 -0.56 -3.70
CA GLN A 50 11.78 -0.79 -3.14
C GLN A 50 11.68 -1.55 -1.81
N GLY A 51 12.79 -2.12 -1.33
CA GLY A 51 12.78 -2.96 -0.11
C GLY A 51 12.40 -2.22 1.18
N HIS A 52 12.42 -0.88 1.18
CA HIS A 52 11.98 -0.05 2.31
C HIS A 52 10.56 0.49 2.13
N ASP A 53 9.94 0.31 0.96
CA ASP A 53 8.59 0.79 0.73
C ASP A 53 7.58 -0.11 1.45
N ILE A 54 6.56 0.52 2.01
CA ILE A 54 5.54 -0.20 2.78
C ILE A 54 4.27 -0.35 1.95
N PHE A 55 3.83 -1.59 1.78
CA PHE A 55 2.56 -1.93 1.16
C PHE A 55 1.38 -1.57 2.06
N MET A 56 0.30 -1.10 1.43
CA MET A 56 -0.99 -0.89 2.08
C MET A 56 -1.65 -2.23 2.41
N ASP A 57 -2.37 -2.27 3.52
CA ASP A 57 -3.24 -3.41 3.85
C ASP A 57 -4.50 -3.39 2.97
N LYS A 58 -5.01 -2.21 2.62
CA LYS A 58 -6.16 -2.07 1.70
C LYS A 58 -6.05 -0.84 0.81
N VAL A 59 -6.56 -0.95 -0.41
CA VAL A 59 -6.82 0.18 -1.30
C VAL A 59 -8.31 0.19 -1.61
N VAL A 60 -9.00 1.26 -1.24
CA VAL A 60 -10.44 1.42 -1.46
C VAL A 60 -10.66 2.39 -2.60
N THR A 61 -11.44 1.95 -3.59
CA THR A 61 -11.86 2.77 -4.72
C THR A 61 -13.37 2.96 -4.74
N GLU A 62 -13.86 3.79 -5.66
CA GLU A 62 -15.28 3.96 -5.90
C GLU A 62 -15.96 2.69 -6.46
N LYS A 63 -15.19 1.70 -6.92
CA LYS A 63 -15.73 0.44 -7.47
C LYS A 63 -15.58 -0.76 -6.54
N ARG A 64 -14.48 -0.87 -5.79
CA ARG A 64 -14.20 -2.05 -4.95
C ARG A 64 -13.11 -1.80 -3.90
N VAL A 65 -12.88 -2.82 -3.08
CA VAL A 65 -11.77 -2.87 -2.12
C VAL A 65 -10.76 -3.90 -2.61
N TYR A 66 -9.49 -3.51 -2.68
CA TYR A 66 -8.34 -4.39 -2.91
C TYR A 66 -7.70 -4.73 -1.57
N GLU A 67 -7.57 -6.01 -1.28
CA GLU A 67 -6.86 -6.52 -0.10
C GLU A 67 -5.36 -6.61 -0.45
N GLY A 68 -4.57 -5.67 0.06
CA GLY A 68 -3.13 -5.61 -0.16
C GLY A 68 -2.38 -6.58 0.74
N ILE A 69 -1.09 -6.76 0.46
CA ILE A 69 -0.24 -7.65 1.26
C ILE A 69 0.12 -7.03 2.62
N GLY A 70 0.00 -5.70 2.75
CA GLY A 70 0.35 -4.99 3.96
C GLY A 70 1.83 -5.11 4.34
N ARG A 71 2.20 -4.52 5.47
CA ARG A 71 3.59 -4.54 5.98
C ARG A 71 4.09 -5.92 6.40
N ASN A 72 3.18 -6.85 6.71
CA ASN A 72 3.50 -8.19 7.22
C ASN A 72 3.37 -9.30 6.15
N GLY A 73 2.86 -9.00 4.96
CA GLY A 73 2.58 -10.00 3.91
C GLY A 73 3.82 -10.53 3.20
N ILE A 74 4.94 -9.81 3.28
CA ILE A 74 6.21 -10.19 2.63
C ILE A 74 6.84 -11.45 3.27
N GLY A 75 6.37 -11.86 4.46
CA GLY A 75 6.72 -13.11 5.13
C GLY A 75 5.59 -14.15 5.23
N ARG A 76 4.45 -13.93 4.54
CA ARG A 76 3.25 -14.78 4.62
C ARG A 76 2.91 -15.52 3.32
N GLN A 77 3.83 -15.58 2.36
CA GLN A 77 3.75 -16.58 1.28
C GLN A 77 4.40 -17.90 1.75
N ALA A 78 3.57 -18.80 2.28
CA ALA A 78 3.67 -20.28 2.24
C ALA A 78 2.97 -20.90 3.47
N THR A 79 1.64 -21.00 3.42
CA THR A 79 0.87 -22.18 3.91
C THR A 79 -0.61 -21.92 3.66
N ALA A 80 -1.12 -22.48 2.57
CA ALA A 80 -2.42 -23.16 2.42
C ALA A 80 -2.62 -23.49 0.94
#